data_AF-A0A7Y5VSY1-F1
#
_entry.id   AF-A0A7Y5VSY1-F1
#
_cell.length_a   1.000
_cell.length_b   1.000
_cell.length_c   1.000
_cell.angle_alpha   90.00
_cell.angle_beta   90.00
_cell.angle_gamma   90.00
#
_symmetry.space_group_name_H-M   'P 1'
#
loop_
_entity.id
_entity.type
_entity.pdbx_description
1 polymer ?
#
loop_
_entity_poly.entity_id
_entity_poly.type
_entity_poly.pdbx_seq_one_letter_code
_entity_poly.pdbx_strand_id
1 'polypeptide(L)' 'MRPAKPETRNRRRPLGDGIQVPEGTPAWITPALIRETLATWQPYYRDSMTVDDAVRILASVGRLFEVLSRG' A
#
# COMPACT_ATOMS: atom_id res chain seq x y z
N MET A 1 -9.62 -0.85 34.13
CA MET A 1 -10.12 -1.13 32.77
C MET A 1 -9.48 -0.13 31.80
N ARG A 2 -8.74 -0.56 30.79
CA ARG A 2 -8.29 0.33 29.70
C ARG A 2 -9.46 0.48 28.72
N PRO A 3 -9.81 1.70 28.27
CA PRO A 3 -10.84 1.84 27.24
C PRO A 3 -10.33 1.24 25.93
N ALA A 4 -11.19 0.47 25.26
CA ALA A 4 -10.93 -0.05 23.93
C ALA A 4 -10.72 1.14 22.97
N LYS A 5 -9.67 1.04 22.15
CA LYS A 5 -9.36 1.99 21.07
C LYS A 5 -10.61 2.10 20.18
N PRO A 6 -11.13 3.31 19.88
CA PRO A 6 -12.32 3.42 19.06
C PRO A 6 -12.03 2.80 17.70
N GLU A 7 -12.72 1.70 17.40
CA GLU A 7 -12.73 1.09 16.08
C GLU A 7 -13.03 2.19 15.07
N THR A 8 -12.05 2.43 14.22
CA THR A 8 -12.13 3.48 13.21
C THR A 8 -13.16 3.02 12.19
N ARG A 9 -14.40 3.39 12.50
CA ARG A 9 -15.59 3.48 11.65
C ARG A 9 -15.21 3.25 10.20
N ASN A 10 -15.48 2.03 9.76
CA ASN A 10 -15.32 1.52 8.40
C ASN A 10 -16.13 2.37 7.41
N ARG A 11 -15.66 3.59 7.11
CA ARG A 11 -16.16 4.46 6.05
C ARG A 11 -15.30 4.31 4.79
N ARG A 12 -14.80 3.11 4.53
CA ARG A 12 -14.18 2.80 3.24
C ARG A 12 -15.31 2.70 2.22
N ARG A 13 -15.82 3.85 1.78
CA ARG A 13 -16.45 3.96 0.46
C ARG A 13 -15.54 3.18 -0.50
N PRO A 14 -16.05 2.25 -1.33
CA PRO A 14 -15.21 1.63 -2.34
C PRO A 14 -14.84 2.74 -3.32
N LEU A 15 -13.73 3.42 -3.05
CA LEU A 15 -13.00 4.21 -4.01
C LEU A 15 -12.56 3.18 -5.05
N GLY A 16 -13.17 3.28 -6.23
CA GLY A 16 -13.49 2.19 -7.15
C GLY A 16 -12.38 1.20 -7.45
N ASP A 17 -12.80 0.08 -8.03
CA ASP A 17 -11.98 -1.01 -8.59
C ASP A 17 -11.05 -0.58 -9.75
N GLY A 18 -10.77 0.72 -9.90
CA GLY A 18 -10.07 1.32 -11.03
C GLY A 18 -8.56 1.47 -10.89
N ILE A 19 -7.94 0.99 -9.81
CA ILE A 19 -6.47 0.95 -9.75
C ILE A 19 -5.95 -0.12 -10.71
N GLN A 20 -5.37 0.32 -11.82
CA GLN A 20 -4.68 -0.53 -12.77
C GLN A 20 -3.31 -0.92 -12.19
N VAL A 21 -3.06 -2.21 -12.02
CA VAL A 21 -1.75 -2.72 -11.60
C VAL A 21 -0.85 -2.75 -12.83
N PRO A 22 0.32 -2.09 -12.82
CA PRO A 22 1.25 -2.12 -13.95
C PRO A 22 1.67 -3.55 -14.32
N GLU A 23 1.84 -3.81 -15.60
CA GLU A 23 2.33 -5.09 -16.10
C GLU A 23 3.73 -5.40 -15.53
N GLY A 24 4.01 -6.67 -15.23
CA GLY A 24 5.27 -7.09 -14.61
C GLY A 24 5.37 -6.84 -13.09
N THR A 25 4.31 -6.31 -12.47
CA THR A 25 4.24 -6.18 -11.01
C THR A 25 4.16 -7.58 -10.35
N PRO A 26 4.95 -7.85 -9.29
CA PRO A 26 4.87 -9.09 -8.53
C PRO A 26 3.45 -9.44 -8.07
N ALA A 27 3.06 -10.71 -8.18
CA ALA A 27 1.68 -11.18 -7.93
C ALA A 27 1.15 -10.90 -6.50
N TRP A 28 2.04 -10.71 -5.52
CA TRP A 28 1.67 -10.38 -4.15
C TRP A 28 1.25 -8.91 -3.98
N ILE A 29 1.60 -8.02 -4.93
CA ILE A 29 1.19 -6.62 -4.94
C ILE A 29 -0.20 -6.54 -5.59
N THR A 30 -1.21 -6.29 -4.76
CA THR A 30 -2.61 -6.22 -5.20
C THR A 30 -3.08 -4.77 -5.37
N PRO A 31 -4.17 -4.52 -6.14
CA PRO A 31 -4.76 -3.17 -6.23
C PRO A 31 -5.14 -2.60 -4.86
N ALA A 32 -5.63 -3.46 -3.96
CA ALA A 32 -5.98 -3.08 -2.60
C ALA A 32 -4.75 -2.61 -1.80
N LEU A 33 -3.62 -3.30 -1.94
CA LEU A 33 -2.36 -2.94 -1.28
C LEU A 33 -1.78 -1.64 -1.84
N ILE A 34 -1.85 -1.43 -3.16
CA ILE A 34 -1.47 -0.16 -3.80
C ILE A 34 -2.31 0.99 -3.24
N ARG A 35 -3.64 0.80 -3.15
CA ARG A 35 -4.55 1.81 -2.57
C ARG A 35 -4.20 2.15 -1.13
N GLU A 36 -3.95 1.14 -0.30
CA GLU A 36 -3.58 1.35 1.10
C GLU A 36 -2.24 2.06 1.20
N THR A 37 -1.27 1.70 0.36
CA THR A 37 0.02 2.38 0.27
C THR A 37 -0.16 3.85 -0.10
N LEU A 38 -0.93 4.17 -1.13
CA LEU A 38 -1.26 5.55 -1.49
C LEU A 38 -1.90 6.31 -0.33
N ALA A 39 -2.94 5.74 0.31
CA ALA A 39 -3.63 6.38 1.42
C ALA A 39 -2.73 6.64 2.63
N THR A 40 -1.80 5.72 2.92
CA THR A 40 -0.86 5.82 4.03
C THR A 40 0.23 6.86 3.76
N TRP A 41 0.80 6.86 2.56
CA TRP A 41 2.01 7.63 2.27
C TRP A 41 1.72 9.00 1.68
N GLN A 42 0.63 9.19 0.92
CA GLN A 42 0.28 10.46 0.27
C GLN A 42 0.35 11.70 1.19
N PRO A 43 -0.07 11.67 2.48
CA PRO A 43 0.01 12.84 3.35
C PRO A 43 1.44 13.33 3.63
N TYR A 44 2.45 12.49 3.42
CA TYR A 44 3.85 12.81 3.68
C TYR A 44 4.61 13.25 2.41
N TYR A 45 4.01 13.11 1.23
CA TYR A 45 4.58 13.56 -0.02
C TYR A 45 4.00 14.92 -0.40
N ARG A 46 4.88 15.84 -0.83
CA ARG A 46 4.49 17.16 -1.32
C ARG A 46 3.68 17.06 -2.62
N ASP A 47 4.08 16.14 -3.48
CA ASP A 47 3.44 15.88 -4.76
C ASP A 47 2.50 14.67 -4.67
N SER A 48 1.54 14.58 -5.60
CA SER A 48 0.66 13.42 -5.69
C SER A 48 1.45 12.17 -6.03
N MET A 49 1.36 11.16 -5.16
CA MET A 49 2.02 9.88 -5.33
C MET A 49 1.26 9.07 -6.38
N THR A 50 2.00 8.48 -7.32
CA THR A 50 1.41 7.69 -8.41
C THR A 50 1.29 6.22 -8.03
N VAL A 51 0.56 5.45 -8.84
CA VAL A 51 0.50 3.99 -8.71
C VAL A 51 1.90 3.38 -8.86
N ASP A 52 2.70 3.86 -9.81
CA ASP A 52 4.08 3.41 -10.01
C ASP A 52 4.96 3.66 -8.78
N ASP A 53 4.79 4.80 -8.11
CA ASP A 53 5.53 5.10 -6.87
C ASP A 53 5.15 4.13 -5.75
N ALA A 54 3.85 3.85 -5.58
CA ALA A 54 3.38 2.86 -4.63
C ALA A 54 3.95 1.45 -4.93
N VAL A 55 3.96 1.03 -6.20
CA VAL A 55 4.53 -0.25 -6.62
C VAL A 55 6.04 -0.30 -6.34
N ARG A 56 6.78 0.79 -6.59
CA ARG A 56 8.22 0.87 -6.27
C ARG A 56 8.49 0.72 -4.78
N ILE A 57 7.71 1.39 -3.93
CA ILE A 57 7.81 1.27 -2.47
C ILE A 57 7.58 -0.20 -2.07
N LEU A 58 6.49 -0.81 -2.53
CA LEU A 58 6.16 -2.19 -2.19
C LEU A 58 7.23 -3.17 -2.70
N ALA A 59 7.65 -3.07 -3.96
CA ALA A 59 8.69 -3.93 -4.52
C ALA A 59 10.02 -3.82 -3.76
N SER A 60 10.34 -2.65 -3.20
CA SER A 60 11.54 -2.49 -2.37
C SER A 60 11.49 -3.31 -1.07
N VAL A 61 10.30 -3.44 -0.47
CA VAL A 61 10.09 -4.24 0.75
C VAL A 61 10.22 -5.74 0.45
N GLY A 62 9.70 -6.19 -0.70
CA GLY A 62 9.88 -7.58 -1.14
C GLY A 62 11.35 -7.97 -1.25
N ARG A 63 12.17 -7.11 -1.86
CA ARG A 63 13.63 -7.30 -1.92
C ARG A 63 14.29 -7.32 -0.54
N LEU A 64 13.81 -6.52 0.41
CA LEU A 64 14.33 -6.54 1.77
C LEU A 64 14.10 -7.90 2.43
N PHE A 65 12.90 -8.48 2.30
CA PHE A 65 12.64 -9.82 2.82
C PHE A 65 13.50 -10.90 2.15
N GLU A 66 13.75 -10.80 0.84
CA GLU A 66 14.66 -11.73 0.15
C GLU A 66 16.09 -11.66 0.69
N VAL A 67 16.60 -10.47 0.97
CA VAL A 67 17.94 -10.29 1.55
C VAL A 67 17.99 -10.84 2.98
N LEU A 68 16.99 -10.50 3.81
CA LEU A 68 16.92 -10.97 5.20
C LEU A 68 16.72 -12.49 5.31
N SER A 69 16.06 -13.13 4.35
CA SER A 69 15.85 -14.59 4.35
C SER A 69 17.06 -15.39 3.88
N ARG A 70 18.10 -14.73 3.34
CA ARG A 70 19.33 -15.37 2.85
C ARG A 70 20.47 -15.34 3.87
N GLY A 71 20.26 -14.74 5.04
CA GLY A 71 21.19 -14.76 6.19
C GLY A 71 20.78 -15.78 7.22
#